data_AF-A0A6G4X2U3-F1
#
_entry.id   AF-A0A6G4X2U3-F1
#
_cell.length_a   1.000
_cell.length_b   1.000
_cell.length_c   1.000
_cell.angle_alpha   90.00
_cell.angle_beta   90.00
_cell.angle_gamma   90.00
#
_symmetry.space_group_name_H-M   'P 1'
#
loop_
_entity.id
_entity.type
_entity.pdbx_description
1 polymer ?
#
loop_
_entity_poly.entity_id
_entity_poly.type
_entity_poly.pdbx_seq_one_letter_code
_entity_poly.pdbx_strand_id
1 'polypeptide(L)'
;MSPANQLLLDSLSLAVALRIEELRDRPADQLSALATTTGQQVAQHGDDLQFGGEHCATTFNALATGLAAAALVAWGGITFCGLHWCATRYCSDPDADHPGPTSATDPGGRPRPVRQIEDVPASGALL
;
A
#
# COMPACT_ATOMS: atom_id res chain seq x y z
N MET A 1 -6.29 20.20 13.25
CA MET A 1 -6.74 18.82 12.99
C MET A 1 -7.22 18.23 14.31
N SER A 2 -8.35 17.52 14.35
CA SER A 2 -8.82 16.90 15.60
C SER A 2 -7.88 15.76 16.02
N PRO A 3 -7.80 15.41 17.32
CA PRO A 3 -7.01 14.26 17.77
C PRO A 3 -7.42 12.94 17.09
N ALA A 4 -8.72 12.76 16.83
CA ALA A 4 -9.24 11.59 16.12
C ALA A 4 -8.71 11.52 14.67
N ASN A 5 -8.68 12.65 13.97
CA ASN A 5 -8.14 12.71 12.61
C ASN A 5 -6.63 12.44 12.59
N GLN A 6 -5.89 12.91 13.59
CA GLN A 6 -4.46 12.59 13.71
C GLN A 6 -4.25 11.09 13.90
N LEU A 7 -5.00 10.46 14.82
CA LEU A 7 -4.93 9.02 15.05
C LEU A 7 -5.24 8.21 13.79
N LEU A 8 -6.24 8.63 13.00
CA LEU A 8 -6.57 8.01 11.72
C LEU A 8 -5.38 8.06 10.75
N LEU A 9 -4.76 9.24 10.58
CA LEU A 9 -3.63 9.41 9.67
C LEU A 9 -2.39 8.63 10.13
N ASP A 10 -2.08 8.65 11.43
CA ASP A 10 -0.98 7.86 12.00
C ASP A 10 -1.21 6.37 11.78
N SER A 11 -2.45 5.90 11.99
CA SER A 11 -2.83 4.50 11.75
C SER A 11 -2.75 4.13 10.27
N LEU A 12 -3.18 5.02 9.36
CA LEU A 12 -3.08 4.81 7.92
C LEU A 12 -1.63 4.76 7.44
N SER A 13 -0.73 5.59 8.00
CA SER A 13 0.69 5.62 7.65
C SER A 13 1.32 4.22 7.71
N LEU A 14 0.99 3.46 8.77
CA LEU A 14 1.46 2.10 8.98
C LEU A 14 0.63 1.06 8.22
N ALA A 15 -0.71 1.15 8.31
CA ALA A 15 -1.60 0.14 7.74
C ALA A 15 -1.47 0.05 6.21
N VAL A 16 -1.37 1.18 5.52
CA VAL A 16 -1.21 1.21 4.07
C VAL A 16 0.14 0.62 3.66
N ALA A 17 1.23 0.96 4.36
CA ALA A 17 2.56 0.41 4.08
C ALA A 17 2.59 -1.12 4.24
N LEU A 18 1.96 -1.65 5.30
CA LEU A 18 1.85 -3.09 5.51
C LEU A 18 1.03 -3.76 4.39
N ARG A 19 -0.11 -3.16 4.03
CA ARG A 19 -0.98 -3.67 2.95
C ARG A 19 -0.28 -3.65 1.58
N ILE A 20 0.55 -2.66 1.30
CA ILE A 20 1.35 -2.63 0.06
C ILE A 20 2.25 -3.86 -0.02
N GLU A 21 2.92 -4.26 1.06
CA GLU A 21 3.74 -5.47 1.06
C GLU A 21 2.91 -6.74 0.92
N GLU A 22 1.75 -6.83 1.57
CA GLU A 22 0.83 -7.98 1.43
C GLU A 22 0.26 -8.15 0.01
N LEU A 23 0.06 -7.04 -0.71
CA LEU A 23 -0.58 -7.00 -2.02
C LEU A 23 0.43 -6.95 -3.19
N ARG A 24 1.73 -6.78 -2.91
CA ARG A 24 2.78 -6.47 -3.88
C ARG A 24 2.86 -7.44 -5.07
N ASP A 25 2.60 -8.72 -4.84
CA ASP A 25 2.72 -9.77 -5.84
C ASP A 25 1.39 -10.10 -6.54
N ARG A 26 0.32 -9.33 -6.26
CA ARG A 26 -0.97 -9.51 -6.94
C ARG A 26 -0.95 -8.88 -8.33
N PRO A 27 -1.72 -9.44 -9.29
CA PRO A 27 -1.81 -8.87 -10.62
C PRO A 27 -2.64 -7.56 -10.62
N ALA A 28 -2.31 -6.67 -11.56
CA ALA A 28 -2.84 -5.31 -11.58
C ALA A 28 -4.36 -5.23 -11.76
N ASP A 29 -4.97 -6.20 -12.45
CA ASP A 29 -6.41 -6.32 -12.62
C ASP A 29 -7.12 -6.60 -11.29
N GLN A 30 -6.56 -7.51 -10.48
CA GLN A 30 -7.07 -7.80 -9.13
C GLN A 30 -6.90 -6.61 -8.20
N LEU A 31 -5.76 -5.90 -8.28
CA LEU A 31 -5.53 -4.68 -7.51
C LEU A 31 -6.53 -3.57 -7.88
N SER A 32 -6.80 -3.38 -9.17
CA SER A 32 -7.77 -2.39 -9.65
C SER A 32 -9.20 -2.71 -9.20
N ALA A 33 -9.58 -3.98 -9.26
CA ALA A 33 -10.86 -4.45 -8.75
C ALA A 33 -10.96 -4.23 -7.24
N LEU A 34 -9.90 -4.57 -6.49
CA LEU A 34 -9.84 -4.39 -5.05
C LEU A 34 -9.99 -2.92 -4.65
N ALA A 35 -9.25 -2.02 -5.30
CA ALA A 35 -9.35 -0.57 -5.07
C ALA A 35 -10.79 -0.08 -5.28
N THR A 36 -11.45 -0.53 -6.35
CA THR A 36 -12.84 -0.18 -6.67
C THR A 36 -13.81 -0.65 -5.59
N THR A 37 -13.76 -1.95 -5.21
CA THR A 37 -14.66 -2.52 -4.19
C THR A 37 -14.47 -1.84 -2.84
N THR A 38 -13.23 -1.61 -2.42
CA THR A 38 -12.96 -0.92 -1.15
C THR A 38 -13.41 0.54 -1.17
N GLY A 39 -13.29 1.22 -2.32
CA GLY A 39 -13.79 2.58 -2.49
C GLY A 39 -15.30 2.70 -2.29
N GLN A 40 -16.06 1.69 -2.74
CA GLN A 40 -17.51 1.64 -2.51
C GLN A 40 -17.85 1.53 -1.02
N GLN A 41 -17.11 0.71 -0.26
CA GLN A 41 -17.33 0.57 1.18
C GLN A 41 -17.03 1.88 1.92
N VAL A 42 -15.94 2.58 1.56
CA VAL A 42 -15.62 3.90 2.11
C VAL A 42 -16.67 4.94 1.74
N ALA A 43 -17.22 4.88 0.53
CA ALA A 43 -18.29 5.79 0.12
C ALA A 43 -19.60 5.57 0.92
N GLN A 44 -19.87 4.34 1.35
CA GLN A 44 -21.09 3.99 2.10
C GLN A 44 -20.97 4.27 3.61
N HIS A 45 -19.78 4.14 4.19
CA HIS A 45 -19.56 4.14 5.64
C HIS A 45 -18.42 5.06 6.09
N GLY A 46 -18.01 6.02 5.25
CA GLY A 46 -16.89 6.92 5.54
C GLY A 46 -17.16 7.90 6.69
N ASP A 47 -18.43 8.13 7.01
CA ASP A 47 -18.86 8.86 8.20
C ASP A 47 -18.51 8.13 9.50
N ASP A 48 -18.55 6.79 9.52
CA ASP A 48 -18.11 5.99 10.68
C ASP A 48 -16.63 6.21 11.03
N LEU A 49 -15.79 6.59 10.05
CA LEU A 49 -14.39 6.96 10.31
C LEU A 49 -14.25 8.34 10.97
N GLN A 50 -15.18 9.25 10.71
CA GLN A 50 -15.12 10.64 11.20
C GLN A 50 -15.83 10.82 12.54
N PHE A 51 -16.95 10.13 12.72
CA PHE A 51 -17.83 10.31 13.88
C PHE A 51 -17.88 9.09 14.79
N GLY A 52 -17.24 7.98 14.38
CA GLY A 52 -17.38 6.68 15.02
C GLY A 52 -18.68 6.00 14.60
N GLY A 53 -18.66 4.66 14.56
CA GLY A 53 -19.80 3.87 14.14
C GLY A 53 -19.49 2.38 14.14
N GLU A 54 -20.52 1.58 13.88
CA GLU A 54 -20.43 0.11 13.89
C GLU A 54 -19.42 -0.40 12.85
N HIS A 55 -19.31 0.25 11.69
CA HIS A 55 -18.45 -0.20 10.60
C HIS A 55 -17.08 0.48 10.59
N CYS A 56 -16.69 1.20 11.65
CA CYS A 56 -15.43 1.94 11.68
C CYS A 56 -14.22 1.06 11.36
N ALA A 57 -14.11 -0.12 12.00
CA ALA A 57 -13.00 -1.03 11.79
C ALA A 57 -12.99 -1.65 10.38
N THR A 58 -14.16 -2.01 9.84
CA THR A 58 -14.25 -2.59 8.49
C THR A 58 -13.96 -1.54 7.43
N THR A 59 -14.48 -0.32 7.59
CA THR A 59 -14.22 0.81 6.69
C THR A 59 -12.76 1.27 6.75
N PHE A 60 -12.12 1.25 7.93
CA PHE A 60 -10.69 1.56 8.05
C PHE A 60 -9.85 0.57 7.24
N ASN A 61 -10.13 -0.73 7.40
CA ASN A 61 -9.43 -1.78 6.65
C ASN A 61 -9.68 -1.66 5.14
N ALA A 62 -10.90 -1.30 4.74
CA ALA A 62 -11.22 -1.03 3.34
C ALA A 62 -10.42 0.16 2.81
N LEU A 63 -10.39 1.28 3.53
CA LEU A 63 -9.61 2.46 3.14
C LEU A 63 -8.12 2.14 2.99
N ALA A 64 -7.52 1.48 3.98
CA ALA A 64 -6.10 1.11 3.94
C ALA A 64 -5.79 0.16 2.76
N THR A 65 -6.67 -0.81 2.52
CA THR A 65 -6.53 -1.76 1.41
C THR A 65 -6.69 -1.08 0.05
N GLY A 66 -7.65 -0.17 -0.10
CA GLY A 66 -7.89 0.58 -1.32
C GLY A 66 -6.74 1.51 -1.67
N LEU A 67 -6.22 2.25 -0.68
CA LEU A 67 -5.03 3.10 -0.86
C LEU A 67 -3.80 2.27 -1.25
N ALA A 68 -3.57 1.12 -0.61
CA ALA A 68 -2.46 0.24 -0.95
C ALA A 68 -2.57 -0.33 -2.37
N ALA A 69 -3.76 -0.79 -2.76
CA ALA A 69 -4.00 -1.30 -4.11
C ALA A 69 -3.83 -0.19 -5.17
N ALA A 70 -4.33 1.01 -4.89
CA ALA A 70 -4.15 2.16 -5.76
C ALA A 70 -2.67 2.58 -5.88
N ALA A 71 -1.92 2.58 -4.78
CA ALA A 71 -0.49 2.90 -4.76
C ALA A 71 0.36 1.95 -5.62
N LEU A 72 -0.08 0.69 -5.76
CA LEU A 72 0.60 -0.33 -6.56
C LEU A 72 0.28 -0.23 -8.07
N VAL A 73 -0.87 0.34 -8.44
CA VAL A 73 -1.32 0.42 -9.84
C VAL A 73 -1.11 1.81 -10.44
N ALA A 74 -1.26 2.87 -9.65
CA ALA A 74 -1.09 4.24 -10.10
C ALA A 74 0.39 4.54 -10.37
N TRP A 75 0.67 5.12 -11.54
CA TRP A 75 2.01 5.63 -11.81
C TRP A 75 2.32 6.79 -10.87
N GLY A 76 3.43 6.69 -10.16
CA GLY A 76 3.80 7.66 -9.12
C GLY A 76 3.13 7.43 -7.76
N GLY A 77 2.31 6.39 -7.59
CA GLY A 77 1.65 6.11 -6.31
C GLY A 77 0.39 6.94 -6.06
N ILE A 78 0.04 7.11 -4.78
CA ILE A 78 -1.15 7.85 -4.35
C ILE A 78 -0.84 8.76 -3.17
N THR A 79 -1.46 9.93 -3.18
CA THR A 79 -1.40 10.89 -2.07
C THR A 79 -2.79 11.07 -1.47
N PHE A 80 -2.90 10.91 -0.16
CA PHE A 80 -4.14 11.10 0.59
C PHE A 80 -3.86 11.79 1.92
N CYS A 81 -4.58 12.88 2.20
CA CYS A 81 -4.45 13.66 3.43
C CYS A 81 -3.00 14.03 3.82
N GLY A 82 -2.17 14.37 2.82
CA GLY A 82 -0.78 14.77 3.04
C GLY A 82 0.20 13.60 3.24
N LEU A 83 -0.29 12.35 3.22
CA LEU A 83 0.54 11.15 3.19
C LEU A 83 0.66 10.64 1.76
N HIS A 84 1.84 10.13 1.42
CA HIS A 84 2.14 9.58 0.11
C HIS A 84 2.59 8.12 0.22
N TRP A 85 2.10 7.27 -0.67
CA TRP A 85 2.56 5.89 -0.80
C TRP A 85 2.73 5.51 -2.25
N CYS A 86 3.79 4.75 -2.54
CA CYS A 86 4.15 4.35 -3.88
C CYS A 86 4.59 2.88 -3.94
N ALA A 87 4.47 2.26 -5.12
CA ALA A 87 4.98 0.92 -5.40
C ALA A 87 6.50 0.81 -5.18
N THR A 88 7.24 1.90 -5.44
CA THR A 88 8.67 2.02 -5.16
C THR A 88 8.90 2.09 -3.65
N ARG A 89 9.65 1.13 -3.11
CA ARG A 89 9.96 1.09 -1.68
C ARG A 89 10.67 2.36 -1.24
N TYR A 90 10.27 2.87 -0.07
CA TYR A 90 10.81 4.09 0.55
C TYR A 90 10.61 5.39 -0.25
N CYS A 91 9.83 5.37 -1.34
CA CYS A 91 9.43 6.61 -2.00
C CYS A 91 8.38 7.32 -1.13
N SER A 92 8.71 8.53 -0.70
CA SER A 92 7.85 9.41 0.10
C SER A 92 7.50 10.71 -0.64
N ASP A 93 8.00 10.89 -1.85
CA ASP A 93 7.88 12.14 -2.62
C ASP A 93 6.92 11.94 -3.79
N PRO A 94 5.76 12.62 -3.79
CA PRO A 94 4.78 12.51 -4.88
C PRO A 94 5.31 13.05 -6.21
N ASP A 95 6.30 13.93 -6.20
CA ASP A 95 6.88 14.56 -7.38
C ASP A 95 8.17 13.85 -7.86
N ALA A 96 8.55 12.75 -7.20
CA ALA A 96 9.72 11.98 -7.61
C ALA A 96 9.58 11.46 -9.05
N ASP A 97 10.72 11.34 -9.74
CA ASP A 97 10.73 10.69 -11.05
C ASP A 97 10.55 9.17 -10.87
N HIS A 98 9.41 8.68 -11.33
CA HIS A 98 9.05 7.27 -11.21
C HIS A 98 9.30 6.57 -12.54
N PRO A 99 10.00 5.42 -12.55
CA PRO A 99 10.15 4.66 -13.78
C PRO A 99 8.75 4.43 -14.36
N GLY A 100 8.53 4.93 -15.58
CA GLY A 100 7.25 4.83 -16.27
C GLY A 100 6.73 3.39 -16.24
N PRO A 101 5.41 3.17 -16.34
CA PRO A 101 4.91 1.82 -16.55
C PRO A 101 5.55 1.32 -17.84
N THR A 102 6.56 0.45 -17.73
CA THR A 102 7.18 -0.17 -18.89
C THR A 102 6.03 -0.81 -19.63
N SER A 103 5.73 -0.30 -20.84
CA SER A 103 4.73 -0.89 -21.70
C SER A 103 4.99 -2.38 -21.74
N ALA A 104 3.95 -3.18 -21.55
CA ALA A 104 3.98 -4.64 -21.48
C ALA A 104 4.32 -5.28 -22.85
N THR A 105 5.41 -4.82 -23.46
CA THR A 105 6.04 -5.27 -24.69
C THR A 105 7.56 -5.20 -24.51
N ASP A 106 8.07 -5.78 -23.43
CA ASP A 106 9.39 -6.41 -23.49
C ASP A 106 9.16 -7.92 -23.65
N PRO A 107 9.39 -8.51 -24.84
CA PRO A 107 9.33 -9.96 -25.04
C PRO A 107 10.44 -10.71 -24.28
N GLY A 108 11.34 -10.00 -23.60
CA GLY A 108 12.50 -10.54 -22.91
C GLY A 108 12.39 -10.56 -21.38
N GLY A 109 11.19 -10.74 -20.81
CA GLY A 109 10.96 -10.84 -19.36
C GLY A 109 12.00 -11.68 -18.63
N ARG A 110 13.09 -11.04 -18.18
CA ARG A 110 14.17 -11.72 -17.49
C ARG A 110 13.64 -12.08 -16.11
N PRO A 111 13.67 -13.36 -15.69
CA PRO A 111 13.27 -13.72 -14.34
C PRO A 111 14.07 -12.85 -13.35
N ARG A 112 13.36 -12.15 -12.46
CA ARG A 112 14.01 -11.43 -11.36
C ARG A 112 14.89 -12.44 -10.61
N PRO A 113 16.18 -12.15 -10.37
CA PRO A 113 16.99 -13.05 -9.58
C PRO A 113 16.35 -13.19 -8.21
N VAL A 114 15.94 -14.42 -7.87
CA VAL A 114 15.59 -14.79 -6.50
C VAL A 114 16.83 -14.47 -5.67
N ARG A 115 16.71 -13.48 -4.78
CA ARG A 115 17.78 -13.19 -3.83
C ARG A 115 17.88 -14.41 -2.93
N GLN A 116 18.90 -15.23 -3.14
CA GLN A 116 19.25 -16.31 -2.23
C GLN A 116 19.46 -15.66 -0.86
N ILE A 117 18.67 -16.06 0.13
CA ILE A 117 18.96 -15.72 1.52
C ILE A 117 20.16 -16.61 1.85
N GLU A 118 21.36 -16.04 1.84
CA GLU A 118 22.53 -16.75 2.36
C GLU A 118 22.26 -16.99 3.85
N ASP A 119 22.29 -18.27 4.26
CA ASP A 119 22.17 -18.66 5.66
C ASP A 119 23.23 -17.91 6.46
N VAL A 120 22.77 -17.03 7.36
CA VAL A 120 23.64 -16.37 8.33
C VAL A 120 24.21 -17.48 9.23
N PRO A 121 25.53 -17.73 9.24
CA PRO A 121 26.08 -18.71 10.14
C PRO A 121 25.82 -18.25 11.58
N ALA A 122 25.17 -19.11 12.36
CA ALA A 122 25.01 -18.93 13.78
C ALA A 122 26.41 -18.97 14.44
N SER A 123 27.08 -17.82 14.50
CA SER A 123 28.28 -17.65 15.33
C SER A 123 27.87 -17.65 16.79
N GLY A 124 27.55 -18.84 17.30
CA GLY A 124 27.59 -19.17 18.71
C GLY A 124 29.00 -19.66 19.04
N ALA A 125 29.92 -18.73 19.29
CA ALA A 125 31.17 -19.00 19.97
C ALA A 125 31.14 -18.30 21.33
N LEU A 126 30.59 -19.00 22.33
CA LEU A 126 30.85 -18.74 23.74
C LEU A 126 31.23 -20.08 24.37
N LEU A 127 32.34 -20.00 25.12
CA LEU A 127 33.06 -21.00 25.93
C LEU A 127 34.24 -21.68 25.23
#